data_AF-A0A838EYT2-F1
#
_entry.id   AF-A0A838EYT2-F1
#
_cell.length_a   1.000
_cell.length_b   1.000
_cell.length_c   1.000
_cell.angle_alpha   90.00
_cell.angle_beta   90.00
_cell.angle_gamma   90.00
#
_symmetry.space_group_name_H-M   'P 1'
#
loop_
_entity.id
_entity.type
_entity.pdbx_description
1 polymer ?
#
loop_
_entity_poly.entity_id
_entity_poly.type
_entity_poly.pdbx_seq_one_letter_code
_entity_poly.pdbx_strand_id
1 'polypeptide(L)'
;MPLILAALLLTSFSFATMTAGKVDCPVQFEGRVEDFIKGVGTSSAFATHTVVFKNLATLKGNLNEQVAIEILEHGPFELVRGEDYHVQLRDGRVCWIEKL
;
A
#
# COMPACT_ATOMS: atom_id res chain seq x y z
N MET A 1 -55.33 -1.75 11.65
CA MET A 1 -54.06 -2.24 11.09
C MET A 1 -53.21 -1.08 10.54
N PRO A 2 -52.61 -0.20 11.37
CA PRO A 2 -51.68 0.83 10.86
C PRO A 2 -50.19 0.54 11.19
N LEU A 3 -49.91 -0.40 12.11
CA LEU A 3 -48.56 -0.65 12.63
C LEU A 3 -47.61 -1.34 11.65
N ILE A 4 -48.12 -2.11 10.69
CA ILE A 4 -47.30 -2.87 9.73
C ILE A 4 -46.74 -1.96 8.62
N LEU A 5 -47.46 -0.87 8.29
CA LEU A 5 -47.06 0.05 7.23
C LEU A 5 -45.89 0.95 7.65
N ALA A 6 -45.78 1.28 8.94
CA ALA A 6 -44.70 2.10 9.48
C ALA A 6 -43.34 1.38 9.50
N ALA A 7 -43.32 0.05 9.62
CA ALA A 7 -42.10 -0.73 9.65
C ALA A 7 -41.40 -0.83 8.28
N LEU A 8 -42.14 -0.66 7.17
CA LEU A 8 -41.59 -0.77 5.81
C LEU A 8 -40.88 0.49 5.31
N LEU A 9 -41.06 1.65 5.96
CA LEU A 9 -40.47 2.92 5.53
C LEU A 9 -39.10 3.21 6.18
N LEU A 10 -38.64 2.38 7.11
CA LEU A 10 -37.37 2.55 7.83
C LEU A 10 -36.16 1.90 7.14
N THR A 11 -36.35 1.26 5.97
CA THR A 11 -35.22 0.82 5.13
C THR A 11 -34.73 1.99 4.27
N SER A 12 -34.47 3.14 4.90
CA SER A 12 -33.72 4.22 4.27
C SER A 12 -32.31 3.72 4.03
N PHE A 13 -31.99 3.56 2.75
CA PHE A 13 -30.70 3.15 2.23
C PHE A 13 -29.55 3.90 2.93
N SER A 14 -28.88 3.21 3.85
CA SER A 14 -27.55 3.59 4.30
C SER A 14 -26.59 3.31 3.15
N PHE A 15 -26.53 4.24 2.19
CA PHE A 15 -25.38 4.31 1.31
C PHE A 15 -24.20 4.75 2.19
N ALA A 16 -23.48 3.77 2.72
CA ALA A 16 -22.16 4.00 3.28
C ALA A 16 -21.29 4.51 2.12
N THR A 17 -21.25 5.82 1.93
CA THR A 17 -20.26 6.47 1.08
C THR A 17 -18.91 6.14 1.69
N MET A 18 -18.25 5.10 1.16
CA MET A 18 -16.86 4.85 1.48
C MET A 18 -16.08 6.07 0.97
N THR A 19 -15.67 6.92 1.90
CA THR A 19 -14.66 7.93 1.61
C THR A 19 -13.35 7.16 1.42
N ALA A 20 -13.08 6.71 0.19
CA ALA A 20 -11.75 6.32 -0.19
C ALA A 20 -10.90 7.59 -0.07
N GLY A 21 -10.22 7.74 1.07
CA GLY A 21 -9.35 8.88 1.29
C GLY A 21 -8.36 8.92 0.15
N LYS A 22 -8.36 9.99 -0.64
CA LYS A 22 -7.30 10.24 -1.62
C LYS A 22 -6.00 10.38 -0.83
N VAL A 23 -5.28 9.27 -0.66
CA VAL A 23 -3.92 9.31 -0.11
C VAL A 23 -3.07 9.93 -1.21
N ASP A 24 -2.73 11.20 -1.05
CA ASP A 24 -1.87 11.89 -2.01
C ASP A 24 -0.44 11.37 -1.82
N CYS A 25 -0.09 10.38 -2.64
CA CYS A 25 1.26 9.86 -2.74
C CYS A 25 1.94 10.59 -3.89
N PRO A 26 2.90 11.50 -3.60
CA PRO A 26 3.55 12.33 -4.61
C PRO A 26 4.42 11.53 -5.57
N VAL A 27 4.82 10.32 -5.19
CA VAL A 27 5.69 9.45 -5.97
C VAL A 27 4.99 8.12 -6.25
N GLN A 28 4.96 7.70 -7.51
CA GLN A 28 4.34 6.44 -7.95
C GLN A 28 5.21 5.83 -9.06
N PHE A 29 5.49 4.54 -8.97
CA PHE A 29 6.32 3.85 -9.95
C PHE A 29 6.01 2.35 -10.01
N GLU A 30 6.37 1.73 -11.12
CA GLU A 30 6.42 0.29 -11.29
C GLU A 30 7.86 -0.15 -11.08
N GLY A 31 8.07 -1.12 -10.19
CA GLY A 31 9.40 -1.58 -9.84
C GLY A 31 9.49 -3.09 -9.63
N ARG A 32 10.64 -3.65 -9.99
CA ARG A 32 10.98 -5.06 -9.73
C ARG A 32 11.73 -5.19 -8.42
N VAL A 33 11.35 -6.14 -7.58
CA VAL A 33 12.12 -6.45 -6.36
C VAL A 33 13.43 -7.13 -6.73
N GLU A 34 14.57 -6.47 -6.48
CA GLU A 34 15.90 -7.04 -6.72
C GLU A 34 16.46 -7.72 -5.46
N ASP A 35 16.31 -7.09 -4.29
CA ASP A 35 16.94 -7.59 -3.07
C ASP A 35 16.19 -7.26 -1.77
N PHE A 36 16.49 -8.01 -0.72
CA PHE A 36 16.03 -7.82 0.65
C PHE A 36 17.24 -7.74 1.58
N ILE A 37 17.47 -6.57 2.16
CA ILE A 37 18.50 -6.34 3.16
C ILE A 37 17.83 -6.37 4.53
N LYS A 38 18.00 -7.48 5.26
CA LYS A 38 17.45 -7.61 6.62
C LYS A 38 18.23 -6.74 7.61
N GLY A 39 17.51 -6.00 8.45
CA GLY A 39 18.11 -5.31 9.60
C GLY A 39 18.68 -6.31 10.59
N VAL A 40 19.90 -6.06 11.09
CA VAL A 40 20.57 -6.95 12.04
C VAL A 40 20.15 -6.57 13.46
N GLY A 41 19.52 -7.48 14.21
CA GLY A 41 19.44 -7.37 15.68
C GLY A 41 18.12 -6.95 16.30
N THR A 42 17.02 -6.82 15.55
CA THR A 42 15.69 -6.50 16.11
C THR A 42 14.70 -7.62 15.82
N SER A 43 14.54 -8.56 16.75
CA SER A 43 13.41 -9.52 16.76
C SER A 43 12.23 -8.87 17.48
N SER A 44 11.53 -7.96 16.79
CA SER A 44 10.36 -7.27 17.33
C SER A 44 9.24 -7.24 16.30
N ALA A 45 7.99 -7.06 16.75
CA ALA A 45 6.84 -6.92 15.86
C ALA A 45 6.96 -5.72 14.89
N PHE A 46 7.84 -4.76 15.19
CA PHE A 46 8.12 -3.58 14.37
C PHE A 46 9.46 -3.69 13.65
N ALA A 47 10.03 -4.90 13.55
CA ALA A 47 11.22 -5.14 12.77
C ALA A 47 10.97 -4.73 11.31
N THR A 48 11.96 -4.05 10.72
CA THR A 48 11.94 -3.63 9.34
C THR A 48 13.07 -4.31 8.57
N HIS A 49 12.84 -4.50 7.28
CA HIS A 49 13.88 -4.80 6.31
C HIS A 49 13.87 -3.72 5.22
N THR A 50 14.99 -3.58 4.51
CA THR A 50 15.05 -2.74 3.32
C THR A 50 14.82 -3.61 2.09
N VAL A 51 13.86 -3.22 1.26
CA VAL A 51 13.60 -3.83 -0.05
C VAL A 51 14.13 -2.93 -1.14
N VAL A 52 14.95 -3.48 -2.02
CA VAL A 52 15.52 -2.76 -3.15
C VAL A 52 14.69 -3.04 -4.39
N PHE A 53 14.14 -1.98 -4.97
CA PHE A 53 13.41 -2.01 -6.22
C PHE A 53 14.25 -1.43 -7.35
N LYS A 54 14.27 -2.12 -8.49
CA LYS A 54 14.66 -1.53 -9.77
C LYS A 54 13.46 -0.82 -10.38
N ASN A 55 13.61 0.47 -10.65
CA ASN A 55 12.60 1.28 -11.30
C ASN A 55 12.44 0.84 -12.76
N LEU A 56 11.25 0.36 -13.12
CA LEU A 56 10.90 -0.02 -14.48
C LEU A 56 10.20 1.13 -15.22
N ALA A 57 9.29 1.81 -14.53
CA ALA A 57 8.58 2.97 -15.04
C ALA A 57 8.17 3.92 -13.91
N THR A 58 8.46 5.22 -14.06
CA THR A 58 7.98 6.25 -13.13
C THR A 58 6.66 6.84 -13.62
N LEU A 59 5.60 6.67 -12.84
CA LEU A 59 4.25 7.15 -13.16
C LEU A 59 4.02 8.57 -12.66
N LYS A 60 4.55 8.89 -11.47
CA LYS A 60 4.43 10.22 -10.84
C LYS A 60 5.66 10.51 -9.98
N GLY A 61 6.10 11.76 -9.96
CA GLY A 61 7.23 12.22 -9.17
C GLY A 61 8.58 12.00 -9.88
N ASN A 62 9.67 12.09 -9.11
CA ASN A 62 11.03 11.89 -9.61
C ASN A 62 11.72 10.81 -8.77
N LEU A 63 12.28 9.80 -9.44
CA LEU A 63 12.91 8.65 -8.82
C LEU A 63 14.18 8.26 -9.58
N ASN A 64 15.13 7.71 -8.83
CA ASN A 64 16.35 7.13 -9.39
C ASN A 64 16.06 5.77 -10.04
N GLU A 65 17.06 5.20 -10.72
CA GLU A 65 16.98 3.86 -11.33
C GLU A 65 16.77 2.75 -10.30
N GLN A 66 17.26 2.93 -9.08
CA GLN A 66 17.05 2.03 -7.94
C GLN A 66 16.48 2.79 -6.75
N VAL A 67 15.56 2.15 -6.04
CA VAL A 67 14.86 2.71 -4.89
C VAL A 67 14.93 1.71 -3.74
N ALA A 68 15.54 2.10 -2.63
CA ALA A 68 15.56 1.33 -1.40
C ALA A 68 14.45 1.82 -0.48
N ILE A 69 13.58 0.91 -0.03
CA ILE A 69 12.41 1.22 0.78
C ILE A 69 12.43 0.37 2.04
N GLU A 70 12.26 1.00 3.19
CA GLU A 70 12.13 0.31 4.46
C GLU A 70 10.68 -0.17 4.66
N ILE A 71 10.51 -1.47 4.88
CA ILE A 71 9.21 -2.14 5.00
C ILE A 71 9.22 -3.02 6.24
N LEU A 72 8.08 -3.10 6.92
CA LEU A 72 7.90 -3.98 8.07
C LEU A 72 8.05 -5.45 7.66
N GLU A 73 8.92 -6.20 8.36
CA GLU A 73 9.16 -7.62 8.09
C GLU A 73 7.89 -8.46 8.30
N HIS A 74 7.06 -8.05 9.25
CA HIS A 74 5.76 -8.66 9.54
C HIS A 74 4.59 -7.75 9.11
N GLY A 75 4.82 -6.91 8.10
CA GLY A 75 3.82 -6.00 7.55
C GLY A 75 2.76 -6.68 6.69
N PRO A 76 1.78 -5.91 6.19
CA PRO A 76 0.70 -6.43 5.35
C PRO A 76 1.13 -6.72 3.90
N PHE A 77 2.37 -6.43 3.52
CA PHE A 77 2.86 -6.55 2.15
C PHE A 77 3.79 -7.75 2.04
N GLU A 78 3.37 -8.76 1.27
CA GLU A 78 4.20 -9.92 0.93
C GLU A 78 4.91 -9.67 -0.41
N LEU A 79 6.20 -9.32 -0.33
CA LEU A 79 7.03 -9.04 -1.49
C LEU A 79 7.89 -10.24 -1.83
N VAL A 80 8.02 -10.54 -3.12
CA VAL A 80 8.80 -11.67 -3.64
C VAL A 80 9.87 -11.15 -4.59
N ARG A 81 11.10 -11.66 -4.45
CA ARG A 81 12.22 -11.27 -5.31
C ARG A 81 11.94 -11.66 -6.75
N GLY A 82 12.19 -10.73 -7.68
CA GLY A 82 12.02 -10.91 -9.11
C GLY A 82 10.62 -10.56 -9.64
N GLU A 83 9.66 -10.33 -8.77
CA GLU A 83 8.30 -9.91 -9.14
C GLU A 83 8.21 -8.39 -9.29
N ASP A 84 7.22 -7.96 -10.09
CA ASP A 84 6.96 -6.57 -10.44
C ASP A 84 5.78 -6.02 -9.64
N TYR A 85 5.90 -4.79 -9.16
CA TYR A 85 4.90 -4.16 -8.29
C TYR A 85 4.66 -2.71 -8.67
N HIS A 86 3.43 -2.25 -8.50
CA HIS A 86 3.08 -0.84 -8.43
C HIS A 86 3.33 -0.35 -7.00
N VAL A 87 4.21 0.62 -6.83
CA VAL A 87 4.58 1.18 -5.52
C VAL A 87 4.23 2.67 -5.47
N GLN A 88 3.55 3.06 -4.40
CA GLN A 88 3.23 4.46 -4.11
C GLN A 88 3.92 4.91 -2.83
N LEU A 89 4.63 6.04 -2.91
CA LEU A 89 5.45 6.58 -1.84
C LEU A 89 5.03 7.98 -1.44
N ARG A 90 5.21 8.27 -0.14
CA ARG A 90 5.16 9.60 0.43
C ARG A 90 6.31 9.77 1.43
N ASP A 91 7.18 10.75 1.18
CA ASP A 91 8.33 11.06 2.03
C ASP A 91 9.20 9.82 2.33
N GLY A 92 9.44 8.99 1.31
CA GLY A 92 10.23 7.75 1.41
C GLY A 92 9.50 6.57 2.07
N ARG A 93 8.26 6.75 2.54
CA ARG A 93 7.44 5.69 3.15
C ARG A 93 6.38 5.16 2.20
N VAL A 94 6.08 3.88 2.35
CA VAL A 94 5.06 3.18 1.57
C VAL A 94 3.67 3.67 1.92
N CYS A 95 2.96 4.19 0.93
CA CYS A 95 1.52 4.37 1.01
C CYS A 95 0.79 3.08 0.66
N TRP A 96 1.20 2.45 -0.45
CA TRP A 96 0.52 1.34 -1.07
C TRP A 96 1.49 0.55 -1.94
N ILE A 97 1.34 -0.77 -1.95
CA ILE A 97 2.04 -1.67 -2.87
C ILE A 97 1.05 -2.71 -3.39
N GLU A 98 1.04 -2.91 -4.70
CA GLU A 98 0.20 -3.89 -5.37
C GLU A 98 1.03 -4.67 -6.40
N LYS A 99 0.79 -5.98 -6.50
CA LYS A 99 1.46 -6.84 -7.46
C LYS A 99 0.91 -6.60 -8.87
N LEU A 100 1.79 -6.50 -9.87
CA LEU A 100 1.44 -6.37 -11.29
C LEU A 100 1.19 -7.73 -11.97
#